data_AF-A0A7C3SJT8-F1
#
_entry.id   AF-A0A7C3SJT8-F1
#
_cell.length_a   1.000
_cell.length_b   1.000
_cell.length_c   1.000
_cell.angle_alpha   90.00
_cell.angle_beta   90.00
_cell.angle_gamma   90.00
#
_symmetry.space_group_name_H-M   'P 1'
#
loop_
_entity.id
_entity.type
_entity.pdbx_description
1 polymer ?
#
loop_
_entity_poly.entity_id
_entity_poly.type
_entity_poly.pdbx_seq_one_letter_code
_entity_poly.pdbx_strand_id
1 'polypeptide(L)'
;MLSAKWIGILLVVAALALFAYQNWNYPAPPIRFLIFTFPPIPHSMIIYSCLVIGFVAGWMAHLLKTRKSSKTQAAAPPSKPEG
;
A
#
# COMPACT_ATOMS: atom_id res chain seq x y z
N MET A 1 -15.77 -9.16 -11.43
CA MET A 1 -14.37 -9.56 -11.71
C MET A 1 -13.46 -8.70 -10.85
N LEU A 2 -12.79 -9.26 -9.83
CA LEU A 2 -11.76 -8.53 -9.10
C LEU A 2 -10.60 -8.27 -10.08
N SER A 3 -10.28 -7.00 -10.34
CA SER A 3 -9.13 -6.68 -11.18
C SER A 3 -7.84 -7.10 -10.46
N ALA A 4 -6.77 -7.43 -11.22
CA ALA A 4 -5.47 -7.85 -10.67
C ALA A 4 -4.92 -6.89 -9.60
N LYS A 5 -5.28 -5.60 -9.70
CA LYS A 5 -4.94 -4.56 -8.71
C LYS A 5 -5.55 -4.83 -7.34
N TRP A 6 -6.82 -5.23 -7.30
CA TRP A 6 -7.51 -5.55 -6.05
C TRP A 6 -6.98 -6.84 -5.43
N ILE A 7 -6.64 -7.83 -6.27
CA ILE A 7 -6.01 -9.08 -5.80
C ILE A 7 -4.67 -8.79 -5.13
N GLY A 8 -3.84 -7.91 -5.72
CA GLY A 8 -2.56 -7.50 -5.11
C GLY A 8 -2.75 -6.80 -3.76
N ILE A 9 -3.72 -5.88 -3.66
CA ILE A 9 -4.03 -5.21 -2.38
C ILE A 9 -4.51 -6.22 -1.33
N LEU A 10 -5.37 -7.15 -1.72
CA LEU A 10 -5.89 -8.18 -0.83
C LEU A 10 -4.78 -9.09 -0.29
N LEU A 11 -3.83 -9.46 -1.14
CA LEU A 11 -2.65 -10.23 -0.74
C LEU A 11 -1.75 -9.46 0.23
N VAL A 12 -1.53 -8.16 -0.01
CA VAL A 12 -0.76 -7.30 0.90
C VAL A 12 -1.45 -7.20 2.25
N VAL A 13 -2.75 -6.90 2.28
CA VAL A 13 -3.52 -6.83 3.53
C VAL A 13 -3.52 -8.16 4.27
N ALA A 14 -3.69 -9.28 3.57
CA ALA A 14 -3.63 -10.62 4.16
C ALA A 14 -2.24 -10.93 4.74
N ALA A 15 -1.16 -10.56 4.05
CA ALA A 15 0.20 -10.73 4.55
C ALA A 15 0.47 -9.88 5.81
N LEU A 16 0.01 -8.62 5.85
CA LEU A 16 0.11 -7.78 7.05
C LEU A 16 -0.70 -8.35 8.22
N ALA A 17 -1.93 -8.82 7.96
CA ALA A 17 -2.76 -9.43 9.00
C ALA A 17 -2.13 -10.72 9.55
N LEU A 18 -1.58 -11.55 8.67
CA LEU A 18 -0.87 -12.77 9.06
C LEU A 18 0.38 -12.45 9.88
N PHE A 19 1.14 -11.43 9.49
CA PHE A 19 2.28 -10.94 10.27
C PHE A 19 1.85 -10.45 11.66
N ALA A 20 0.81 -9.63 11.74
CA ALA A 20 0.28 -9.13 13.01
C ALA A 20 -0.19 -10.27 13.93
N TYR A 21 -0.86 -11.30 13.36
CA TYR A 21 -1.29 -12.48 14.11
C TYR A 21 -0.11 -13.34 14.58
N GLN A 22 0.87 -13.62 13.71
CA GLN A 22 2.05 -14.41 14.06
C GLN A 22 2.91 -13.74 15.14
N ASN A 23 2.91 -12.42 15.19
CA ASN A 23 3.73 -11.63 16.12
C ASN A 23 2.89 -10.93 17.20
N TRP A 24 1.63 -11.34 17.40
CA TRP A 24 0.74 -10.70 18.38
C TRP A 24 1.24 -10.84 19.82
N ASN A 25 1.98 -11.91 20.11
CA ASN A 25 2.52 -12.24 21.43
C ASN A 25 3.97 -11.76 21.63
N TYR A 26 4.35 -10.65 20.98
CA TYR A 26 5.62 -9.97 21.20
C TYR A 26 5.70 -9.47 22.68
N PRO A 27 6.81 -9.65 23.41
CA PRO A 27 8.19 -9.75 22.95
C PRO A 27 8.80 -11.13 23.23
N ALA A 28 8.17 -12.22 22.81
CA ALA A 28 8.85 -13.51 22.73
C ALA A 28 9.63 -13.57 21.41
N PRO A 29 10.96 -13.39 21.37
CA PRO A 29 11.73 -13.60 20.15
C PRO A 29 11.60 -15.06 19.70
N PRO A 30 11.70 -15.36 18.39
CA PRO A 30 11.97 -14.46 17.25
C PRO A 30 10.72 -13.98 16.50
N ILE A 31 10.80 -12.82 15.83
CA ILE A 31 9.74 -12.32 14.93
C ILE A 31 9.63 -13.28 13.74
N ARG A 32 8.43 -13.75 13.42
CA ARG A 32 8.18 -14.69 12.33
C ARG A 32 7.35 -14.03 11.24
N PHE A 33 7.79 -14.15 9.99
CA PHE A 33 7.00 -13.79 8.83
C PHE A 33 7.00 -14.94 7.83
N LEU A 34 5.86 -15.65 7.75
CA LEU A 34 5.70 -16.90 7.01
C LEU A 34 6.70 -17.98 7.46
N ILE A 35 7.84 -18.09 6.78
CA ILE A 35 8.90 -19.08 7.02
C ILE A 35 10.18 -18.41 7.55
N PHE A 36 10.29 -17.08 7.38
CA PHE A 36 11.47 -16.33 7.79
C PHE A 36 11.39 -15.94 9.26
N THR A 37 12.46 -16.24 9.98
CA THR A 37 12.70 -15.81 11.35
C THR A 37 13.64 -14.63 11.35
N PHE A 38 13.20 -13.52 11.91
CA PHE A 38 14.01 -12.33 12.07
C PHE A 38 14.59 -12.27 13.49
N PRO A 39 15.83 -11.75 13.65
CA PRO A 39 16.34 -11.40 14.97
C PRO A 39 15.40 -10.38 15.63
N PRO A 40 15.44 -10.23 16.96
CA PRO A 40 14.59 -9.27 17.66
C PRO A 40 14.79 -7.86 17.08
N ILE A 41 13.76 -7.33 16.43
CA ILE A 41 13.78 -6.00 15.81
C ILE A 41 13.17 -5.00 16.81
N PRO A 42 13.76 -3.80 16.99
CA PRO A 42 13.16 -2.77 17.83
C PRO A 42 11.72 -2.43 17.41
N HIS A 43 10.82 -2.25 18.39
CA HIS A 43 9.42 -1.86 18.14
C HIS A 43 9.29 -0.63 17.24
N SER A 44 10.17 0.35 17.43
CA SER A 44 10.24 1.56 16.60
C SER A 44 10.39 1.22 15.12
N MET A 45 11.22 0.23 14.78
CA MET A 45 11.47 -0.16 13.40
C MET A 45 10.23 -0.79 12.74
N ILE A 46 9.46 -1.58 13.49
CA ILE A 46 8.19 -2.15 13.02
C ILE A 46 7.18 -1.04 12.74
N ILE A 47 7.02 -0.10 13.68
CA ILE A 47 6.09 1.02 13.52
C ILE A 47 6.48 1.90 12.32
N TYR A 48 7.75 2.24 12.19
CA TYR A 48 8.23 3.04 11.05
C TYR A 48 8.05 2.30 9.72
N SER A 49 8.28 0.98 9.67
CA SER A 49 8.05 0.21 8.45
C SER A 49 6.58 0.23 8.03
N CYS A 50 5.64 0.08 8.98
CA CYS A 50 4.21 0.19 8.69
C CYS A 50 3.82 1.59 8.18
N LEU A 51 4.36 2.65 8.80
CA LEU A 51 4.13 4.03 8.34
C LEU A 51 4.67 4.26 6.93
N VAL A 52 5.88 3.79 6.63
CA VAL A 52 6.50 3.92 5.30
C VAL A 52 5.68 3.16 4.26
N ILE A 53 5.27 1.92 4.55
CA ILE A 53 4.44 1.11 3.63
C ILE A 53 3.10 1.81 3.38
N GLY A 54 2.43 2.29 4.43
CA GLY A 54 1.17 3.03 4.31
C GLY A 54 1.32 4.33 3.50
N PHE A 55 2.39 5.09 3.75
CA PHE A 55 2.71 6.32 3.02
C PHE A 55 2.95 6.03 1.52
N VAL A 56 3.78 5.04 1.19
CA VAL A 56 4.07 4.66 -0.19
C VAL A 56 2.80 4.20 -0.92
N ALA A 57 1.95 3.41 -0.26
CA ALA A 57 0.68 2.97 -0.82
C ALA A 57 -0.27 4.15 -1.10
N GLY A 58 -0.41 5.08 -0.14
CA GLY A 58 -1.20 6.30 -0.29
C GLY A 58 -0.67 7.22 -1.40
N TRP A 59 0.66 7.38 -1.47
CA TRP A 59 1.33 8.15 -2.50
C TRP A 59 1.11 7.57 -3.90
N MET A 60 1.24 6.25 -4.07
CA MET A 60 0.95 5.58 -5.34
C MET A 60 -0.52 5.76 -5.75
N ALA A 61 -1.46 5.65 -4.81
CA ALA A 61 -2.88 5.91 -5.09
C ALA A 61 -3.12 7.35 -5.56
N HIS A 62 -2.46 8.32 -4.92
CA HIS A 62 -2.53 9.73 -5.31
C HIS A 62 -1.94 9.98 -6.72
N LEU A 63 -0.78 9.40 -7.03
CA LEU A 63 -0.18 9.50 -8.37
C LEU A 63 -1.06 8.87 -9.46
N LEU A 64 -1.71 7.74 -9.17
CA LEU A 64 -2.64 7.12 -10.12
C LEU A 64 -3.89 7.99 -10.34
N LYS A 65 -4.41 8.64 -9.29
CA LYS A 65 -5.55 9.56 -9.37
C LYS A 65 -5.21 10.78 -10.22
N THR A 66 -4.08 11.42 -9.97
CA THR A 66 -3.63 12.61 -10.73
C THR A 66 -3.39 12.30 -12.21
N ARG A 67 -2.75 11.17 -12.53
CA ARG A 67 -2.58 10.71 -13.93
C ARG A 67 -3.91 10.44 -14.63
N LYS A 68 -4.92 9.95 -13.92
CA LYS A 68 -6.26 9.69 -14.48
C LYS A 68 -7.00 10.99 -14.78
N SER A 69 -6.85 12.01 -13.93
CA SER A 69 -7.43 13.35 -14.15
C SER A 69 -6.84 14.07 -15.37
N SER A 70 -5.54 13.92 -15.66
CA SER A 70 -4.92 14.52 -16.86
C SER A 70 -5.46 13.94 -18.17
N LYS A 71 -5.85 12.65 -18.18
CA LYS A 71 -6.42 12.01 -19.39
C LYS A 71 -7.85 12.48 -19.68
N THR A 72 -8.59 12.93 -18.66
CA THR A 72 -9.94 13.50 -18.83
C THR A 72 -9.90 14.96 -19.27
N GLN A 73 -8.91 15.75 -18.85
CA GLN A 73 -8.78 17.16 -19.26
C GLN A 73 -8.29 17.36 -20.70
N ALA A 74 -7.51 16.43 -21.26
CA ALA A 74 -7.07 16.50 -22.65
C ALA A 74 -8.16 16.15 -23.68
N ALA A 75 -9.35 15.72 -23.24
CA ALA A 75 -10.48 15.36 -24.11
C ALA A 75 -11.57 16.45 -24.19
N ALA A 76 -11.36 17.62 -23.56
CA ALA A 76 -12.23 18.76 -23.77
C ALA A 76 -11.86 19.43 -25.11
N PRO A 77 -12.71 19.39 -26.14
CA PRO A 77 -12.43 20.08 -27.40
C PRO A 77 -12.34 21.59 -27.14
N PRO A 78 -11.45 22.34 -27.83
CA PRO A 78 -11.40 23.78 -27.70
C PRO A 78 -12.74 24.37 -28.15
N SER A 79 -13.49 24.93 -27.21
CA SER A 79 -14.69 25.71 -27.51
C SER A 79 -14.28 26.90 -28.37
N LYS A 80 -14.65 26.84 -29.65
CA LYS A 80 -14.50 27.91 -30.65
C LYS A 80 -15.07 29.21 -30.08
N PRO A 81 -14.36 30.35 -30.13
CA PRO A 81 -14.96 31.62 -29.75
C PRO A 81 -15.96 32.00 -30.85
N GLU A 82 -17.22 32.13 -30.48
CA GLU A 82 -18.25 32.71 -31.35
C GLU A 82 -18.07 34.24 -31.33
N GLY A 83 -17.71 34.79 -32.49
CA GLY A 83 -17.60 36.21 -32.79
C GLY A 83 -17.83 36.45 -34.26
#